data_AF-A0AAQ3C101-F1
#
_entry.id   AF-A0AAQ3C101-F1
#
_cell.length_a   1.000
_cell.length_b   1.000
_cell.length_c   1.000
_cell.angle_alpha   90.00
_cell.angle_beta   90.00
_cell.angle_gamma   90.00
#
_symmetry.space_group_name_H-M   'P 1'
#
loop_
_entity.id
_entity.type
_entity.pdbx_description
1 polymer ?
#
loop_
_entity_poly.entity_id
_entity_poly.type
_entity_poly.pdbx_seq_one_letter_code
_entity_poly.pdbx_strand_id
1 'polypeptide(L)'
;MNSCKYSGRRGYLIGLWATALILIWLGIFKFTPTEAAAIKPLVEHHILMGWLYGVFSVQMVSNLIGVSEVVVGAALLIGITRPHIGFYAGLAASVIFLVTLSFMFTTPGVFKVVDGVPVTEFFLFKDLAFLGISLSIAERSRAAMQASTAEKAS
;
A
#
# COMPACT_ATOMS: atom_id res chain seq x y z
N MET A 1 13.25 -22.84 22.07
CA MET A 1 13.73 -22.14 20.85
C MET A 1 13.44 -20.67 21.06
N ASN A 2 14.32 -20.00 21.81
CA ASN A 2 13.99 -18.76 22.52
C ASN A 2 14.64 -17.56 21.84
N SER A 3 13.83 -16.53 21.61
CA SER A 3 14.24 -15.14 21.45
C SER A 3 15.13 -14.80 20.24
N CYS A 4 14.51 -14.64 19.08
CA CYS A 4 14.95 -13.60 18.15
C CYS A 4 14.52 -12.25 18.75
N LYS A 5 15.31 -11.73 19.70
CA LYS A 5 15.18 -10.33 20.17
C LYS A 5 15.57 -9.44 19.00
N TYR A 6 14.57 -9.01 18.23
CA TYR A 6 14.69 -8.18 17.03
C TYR A 6 15.49 -6.89 17.29
N SER A 7 16.76 -6.89 16.92
CA SER A 7 17.68 -5.73 16.91
C SER A 7 17.41 -4.73 15.75
N GLY A 8 16.15 -4.65 15.27
CA GLY A 8 15.77 -3.88 14.07
C GLY A 8 14.63 -2.90 14.25
N ARG A 9 14.25 -2.56 15.50
CA ARG A 9 13.03 -1.78 15.80
C ARG A 9 12.97 -0.42 15.08
N ARG A 10 14.10 0.28 14.95
CA ARG A 10 14.15 1.62 14.31
C ARG A 10 13.88 1.55 12.81
N GLY A 11 14.56 0.66 12.08
CA GLY A 11 14.37 0.51 10.63
C GLY A 11 12.94 0.10 10.28
N TYR A 12 12.37 -0.82 11.05
CA TYR A 12 10.95 -1.21 10.90
C TYR A 12 10.00 -0.02 11.12
N LEU A 13 10.18 0.73 12.21
CA LEU A 13 9.31 1.88 12.49
C LEU A 13 9.45 2.95 11.41
N ILE A 14 10.67 3.25 10.95
CA ILE A 14 10.90 4.18 9.84
C ILE A 14 10.17 3.71 8.59
N GLY A 15 10.28 2.41 8.25
CA GLY A 15 9.56 1.82 7.13
C GLY A 15 8.04 1.97 7.28
N LEU A 16 7.48 1.61 8.43
CA LEU A 16 6.06 1.74 8.71
C LEU A 16 5.59 3.20 8.59
N TRP A 17 6.30 4.15 9.20
CA TRP A 17 6.00 5.57 9.09
C TRP A 17 6.07 6.05 7.64
N ALA A 18 7.08 5.63 6.87
CA ALA A 18 7.20 5.96 5.46
C ALA A 18 6.03 5.38 4.64
N THR A 19 5.65 4.12 4.86
CA THR A 19 4.49 3.47 4.22
C THR A 19 3.18 4.18 4.56
N ALA A 20 2.97 4.54 5.83
CA ALA A 20 1.76 5.26 6.23
C ALA A 20 1.73 6.67 5.63
N LEU A 21 2.85 7.39 5.66
CA LEU A 21 2.96 8.73 5.11
C LEU A 21 2.70 8.76 3.60
N ILE A 22 3.27 7.83 2.83
CA ILE A 22 3.07 7.80 1.38
C ILE A 22 1.61 7.49 1.02
N LEU A 23 0.95 6.56 1.73
CA LEU A 23 -0.46 6.25 1.52
C LEU A 23 -1.37 7.44 1.85
N ILE A 24 -1.14 8.10 3.00
CA ILE A 24 -1.94 9.27 3.39
C ILE A 24 -1.74 10.42 2.39
N TRP A 25 -0.50 10.70 2.01
CA TRP A 25 -0.19 11.84 1.14
C TRP A 25 -0.73 11.64 -0.27
N LEU A 26 -0.51 10.46 -0.88
CA LEU A 26 -1.07 10.14 -2.19
C LEU A 26 -2.60 10.06 -2.14
N GLY A 27 -3.16 9.49 -1.07
CA GLY A 27 -4.59 9.41 -0.89
C GLY A 27 -5.27 10.77 -0.79
N ILE A 28 -4.64 11.74 -0.10
CA ILE A 28 -5.10 13.14 -0.08
C ILE A 28 -5.00 13.78 -1.47
N PHE A 29 -3.93 13.47 -2.22
CA PHE A 29 -3.75 14.05 -3.56
C PHE A 29 -4.84 13.59 -4.56
N LYS A 30 -5.40 12.39 -4.38
CA LYS A 30 -6.48 11.83 -5.21
C LYS A 30 -7.80 12.60 -5.15
N PHE A 31 -7.98 13.51 -4.19
CA PHE A 31 -9.13 14.42 -4.17
C PHE A 31 -8.98 15.60 -5.14
N THR A 32 -7.83 15.74 -5.81
CA THR A 32 -7.61 16.79 -6.82
C THR A 32 -8.03 16.33 -8.22
N PRO A 33 -8.54 17.23 -9.07
CA PRO A 33 -8.86 16.90 -10.46
C PRO A 33 -7.64 16.45 -11.28
N THR A 34 -6.48 17.04 -11.00
CA THR A 34 -5.21 16.72 -11.66
C THR A 34 -4.82 15.26 -11.43
N GLU A 35 -4.87 14.80 -10.18
CA GLU A 35 -4.55 13.41 -9.86
C GLU A 35 -5.62 12.44 -10.39
N ALA A 36 -6.90 12.82 -10.32
CA ALA A 36 -7.97 12.01 -10.89
C ALA A 36 -7.78 11.78 -12.41
N ALA A 37 -7.33 12.80 -13.14
CA ALA A 37 -6.98 12.68 -14.56
C ALA A 37 -5.72 11.82 -14.79
N ALA A 38 -4.71 11.94 -13.93
CA ALA A 38 -3.47 11.19 -14.04
C ALA A 38 -3.65 9.68 -13.85
N ILE A 39 -4.52 9.27 -12.91
CA ILE A 39 -4.74 7.84 -12.62
C ILE A 39 -5.79 7.19 -13.54
N LYS A 40 -6.58 8.00 -14.26
CA LYS A 40 -7.60 7.50 -15.20
C LYS A 40 -7.06 6.41 -16.13
N PRO A 41 -5.98 6.64 -16.92
CA PRO A 41 -5.47 5.61 -17.83
C PRO A 41 -5.01 4.34 -17.11
N LEU A 42 -4.43 4.45 -15.92
CA LEU A 42 -3.98 3.29 -15.13
C LEU A 42 -5.17 2.40 -14.73
N VAL A 43 -6.24 3.02 -14.23
CA VAL A 43 -7.43 2.32 -13.74
C VAL A 43 -8.30 1.80 -14.89
N GLU A 44 -8.41 2.56 -15.98
CA GLU A 44 -9.25 2.23 -17.15
C GLU A 44 -8.76 0.96 -17.87
N HIS A 45 -7.44 0.76 -17.95
CA HIS A 45 -6.84 -0.43 -18.54
C HIS A 45 -6.76 -1.62 -17.57
N HIS A 46 -7.09 -1.45 -16.29
CA HIS A 46 -6.99 -2.51 -15.30
C HIS A 46 -8.21 -3.43 -15.30
N ILE A 47 -8.01 -4.74 -15.45
CA ILE A 47 -9.08 -5.74 -15.60
C ILE A 47 -10.12 -5.66 -14.45
N LEU A 48 -9.66 -5.50 -13.21
CA LEU A 48 -10.55 -5.50 -12.04
C LEU A 48 -11.20 -4.15 -11.73
N MET A 49 -10.73 -3.05 -12.32
CA MET A 49 -11.14 -1.69 -11.94
C MET A 49 -11.67 -0.86 -13.11
N GLY A 50 -11.37 -1.21 -14.36
CA GLY A 50 -11.76 -0.42 -15.53
C GLY A 50 -13.27 -0.26 -15.69
N TRP A 51 -14.05 -1.24 -15.22
CA TRP A 51 -15.52 -1.18 -15.21
C TRP A 51 -16.07 -0.08 -14.28
N LEU A 52 -15.30 0.39 -13.28
CA LEU A 52 -15.75 1.42 -12.34
C LEU A 52 -16.11 2.72 -13.07
N TYR A 53 -15.39 3.06 -14.14
CA TYR A 53 -15.70 4.25 -14.94
C TYR A 53 -16.97 4.13 -15.79
N GLY A 54 -17.54 2.93 -15.91
CA GLY A 54 -18.87 2.73 -16.50
C GLY A 54 -20.02 3.08 -15.55
N VAL A 55 -19.74 3.16 -14.24
CA VAL A 55 -20.74 3.40 -13.17
C VAL A 55 -20.50 4.73 -12.46
N PHE A 56 -19.23 5.10 -12.26
CA PHE A 56 -18.81 6.25 -11.48
C PHE A 56 -18.04 7.26 -12.35
N SER A 57 -18.06 8.53 -11.93
CA SER A 57 -17.25 9.57 -12.57
C SER A 57 -15.76 9.37 -12.27
N VAL A 58 -14.91 9.97 -13.11
CA VAL A 58 -13.45 9.92 -12.93
C VAL A 58 -13.03 10.40 -11.53
N GLN A 59 -13.63 11.51 -11.07
CA GLN A 59 -13.36 12.04 -9.75
C GLN A 59 -13.85 11.12 -8.63
N MET A 60 -15.02 10.48 -8.79
CA MET A 60 -15.55 9.58 -7.76
C MET A 60 -14.66 8.36 -7.57
N VAL A 61 -14.20 7.72 -8.66
CA VAL A 61 -13.26 6.60 -8.57
C VAL A 61 -11.96 7.02 -7.90
N SER A 62 -11.43 8.20 -8.26
CA SER A 62 -10.24 8.75 -7.62
C SER A 62 -10.44 8.96 -6.11
N ASN A 63 -11.57 9.56 -5.72
CA ASN A 63 -11.91 9.75 -4.31
C ASN A 63 -12.03 8.44 -3.54
N LEU A 64 -12.63 7.39 -4.13
CA LEU A 64 -12.76 6.08 -3.47
C LEU A 64 -11.40 5.45 -3.20
N ILE A 65 -10.49 5.50 -4.18
CA ILE A 65 -9.11 5.04 -4.00
C ILE A 65 -8.42 5.90 -2.93
N GLY A 66 -8.56 7.23 -2.99
CA GLY A 66 -7.95 8.15 -2.03
C GLY A 66 -8.40 7.92 -0.59
N VAL A 67 -9.71 7.73 -0.38
CA VAL A 67 -10.25 7.36 0.95
C VAL A 67 -9.63 6.05 1.43
N SER A 68 -9.53 5.03 0.56
CA SER A 68 -8.96 3.74 0.94
C SER A 68 -7.49 3.86 1.38
N GLU A 69 -6.68 4.65 0.68
CA GLU A 69 -5.27 4.87 0.99
C GLU A 69 -5.11 5.64 2.30
N VAL A 70 -5.88 6.71 2.52
CA VAL A 70 -5.85 7.49 3.76
C VAL A 70 -6.27 6.63 4.96
N VAL A 71 -7.35 5.86 4.84
CA VAL A 71 -7.85 4.99 5.91
C VAL A 71 -6.83 3.92 6.26
N VAL A 72 -6.25 3.25 5.27
CA VAL A 72 -5.23 2.22 5.50
C VAL A 72 -3.96 2.83 6.09
N GLY A 73 -3.50 3.98 5.57
CA GLY A 73 -2.34 4.70 6.12
C GLY A 73 -2.53 5.09 7.58
N ALA A 74 -3.70 5.61 7.96
CA ALA A 74 -4.03 5.90 9.35
C ALA A 74 -4.08 4.61 10.21
N ALA A 75 -4.67 3.54 9.68
CA ALA A 75 -4.75 2.26 10.38
C ALA A 75 -3.36 1.64 10.63
N LEU A 76 -2.40 1.81 9.73
CA LEU A 76 -1.00 1.37 9.95
C LEU A 76 -0.38 2.07 11.16
N LEU A 77 -0.61 3.38 11.33
CA LEU A 77 -0.11 4.14 12.48
C LEU A 77 -0.75 3.67 13.79
N ILE A 78 -2.06 3.47 13.80
CA ILE A 78 -2.79 2.92 14.95
C ILE A 78 -2.27 1.50 15.28
N GLY A 79 -1.95 0.73 14.24
CA GLY A 79 -1.41 -0.62 14.29
C GLY A 79 -0.11 -0.76 15.08
N ILE A 80 0.66 0.33 15.25
CA ILE A 80 1.86 0.35 16.10
C ILE A 80 1.52 -0.04 17.55
N THR A 81 0.37 0.39 18.05
CA THR A 81 -0.08 0.14 19.44
C THR A 81 -1.13 -0.95 19.53
N ARG A 82 -1.83 -1.24 18.43
CA ARG A 82 -2.92 -2.21 18.36
C ARG A 82 -2.60 -3.31 17.34
N PRO A 83 -2.04 -4.46 17.76
CA PRO A 83 -1.63 -5.53 16.85
C PRO A 83 -2.73 -6.05 15.93
N HIS A 84 -3.98 -6.14 16.40
CA HIS A 84 -5.11 -6.53 15.54
C HIS A 84 -5.29 -5.57 14.35
N ILE A 85 -5.24 -4.26 14.60
CA ILE A 85 -5.38 -3.24 13.56
C ILE A 85 -4.17 -3.30 12.63
N GLY A 86 -2.95 -3.42 13.19
CA GLY A 86 -1.72 -3.52 12.40
C GLY A 86 -1.70 -4.70 11.44
N PHE A 87 -2.29 -5.84 11.84
CA PHE A 87 -2.39 -7.02 10.98
C PHE A 87 -3.25 -6.75 9.74
N TYR A 88 -4.49 -6.29 9.94
CA TYR A 88 -5.39 -6.02 8.83
C TYR A 88 -4.94 -4.83 7.99
N ALA A 89 -4.38 -3.79 8.60
CA ALA A 89 -3.82 -2.65 7.89
C ALA A 89 -2.61 -3.05 7.03
N GLY A 90 -1.73 -3.91 7.54
CA GLY A 90 -0.61 -4.46 6.77
C GLY A 90 -1.08 -5.22 5.54
N LEU A 91 -2.07 -6.12 5.70
CA LEU A 91 -2.65 -6.86 4.57
C LEU A 91 -3.34 -5.94 3.56
N ALA A 92 -4.14 -4.98 4.03
CA ALA A 92 -4.82 -4.02 3.15
C ALA A 92 -3.82 -3.17 2.36
N ALA A 93 -2.75 -2.70 3.01
CA ALA A 93 -1.66 -1.99 2.35
C ALA A 93 -0.95 -2.87 1.32
N SER A 94 -0.70 -4.15 1.62
CA SER A 94 -0.13 -5.09 0.65
C SER A 94 -1.01 -5.24 -0.59
N VAL A 95 -2.33 -5.32 -0.42
CA VAL A 95 -3.27 -5.38 -1.54
C VAL A 95 -3.22 -4.11 -2.37
N ILE A 96 -3.19 -2.92 -1.75
CA ILE A 96 -3.07 -1.64 -2.46
C ILE A 96 -1.79 -1.64 -3.30
N PHE A 97 -0.63 -1.94 -2.72
CA PHE A 97 0.63 -1.94 -3.47
C PHE A 97 0.68 -3.01 -4.56
N LEU A 98 0.07 -4.18 -4.35
CA LEU A 98 -0.04 -5.21 -5.39
C LEU A 98 -0.88 -4.72 -6.58
N VAL A 99 -1.98 -4.02 -6.32
CA VAL A 99 -2.79 -3.39 -7.37
C VAL A 99 -2.00 -2.28 -8.08
N THR A 100 -1.26 -1.45 -7.34
CA THR A 100 -0.45 -0.41 -7.99
C THR A 100 0.64 -1.01 -8.88
N LEU A 101 1.28 -2.10 -8.43
CA LEU A 101 2.26 -2.84 -9.22
C LEU A 101 1.62 -3.56 -10.41
N SER A 102 0.37 -4.03 -10.31
CA SER A 102 -0.31 -4.65 -11.45
C SER A 102 -0.57 -3.66 -12.59
N PHE A 103 -0.66 -2.35 -12.31
CA PHE A 103 -0.72 -1.33 -13.36
C PHE A 103 0.48 -1.35 -14.31
N MET A 104 1.65 -1.84 -13.87
CA MET A 104 2.80 -2.01 -14.76
C MET A 104 2.56 -3.03 -15.87
N PHE A 105 1.71 -4.03 -15.60
CA PHE A 105 1.40 -5.09 -16.55
C PHE A 105 0.13 -4.81 -17.35
N THR A 106 -0.81 -4.05 -16.79
CA THR A 106 -2.08 -3.75 -17.48
C THR A 106 -2.04 -2.48 -18.31
N THR A 107 -1.17 -1.52 -17.98
CA THR A 107 -1.14 -0.22 -18.66
C THR A 107 -0.19 -0.25 -19.87
N PRO A 108 -0.67 0.07 -21.09
CA PRO A 108 0.19 0.17 -22.25
C PRO A 108 1.25 1.28 -22.09
N GLY A 109 2.46 1.04 -22.60
CA GLY A 109 3.50 2.06 -22.66
C GLY A 109 4.27 2.32 -21.36
N VAL A 110 4.10 1.50 -20.31
CA VAL A 110 4.86 1.62 -19.05
C VAL A 110 6.33 1.22 -19.21
N PHE A 111 6.64 0.27 -20.08
CA PHE A 111 8.02 -0.13 -20.37
C PHE A 111 8.52 0.58 -21.62
N LYS A 112 9.64 1.30 -21.49
CA LYS A 112 10.30 2.00 -22.60
C LYS A 112 11.80 1.75 -22.53
N VAL A 113 12.50 1.95 -23.64
CA VAL A 113 13.97 1.94 -23.65
C VAL A 113 14.43 3.35 -23.97
N VAL A 114 15.20 3.95 -23.07
CA VAL A 114 15.80 5.27 -23.23
C VAL A 114 17.31 5.09 -23.23
N ASP A 115 17.97 5.52 -24.31
CA ASP A 115 19.43 5.42 -24.47
C ASP A 115 20.00 4.01 -24.23
N GLY A 116 19.25 2.97 -24.63
CA GLY A 116 19.64 1.57 -24.45
C GLY A 116 19.37 0.99 -23.07
N VAL A 117 18.84 1.79 -22.12
CA VAL A 117 18.48 1.35 -20.77
C VAL A 117 16.96 1.11 -20.68
N PRO A 118 16.51 -0.08 -20.24
CA PRO A 118 15.10 -0.31 -19.93
C PRO A 118 14.66 0.59 -18.77
N VAL A 119 13.69 1.46 -19.04
CA VAL A 119 13.05 2.33 -18.05
C VAL A 119 11.59 1.96 -17.91
N THR A 120 11.09 2.17 -16.70
CA THR A 120 9.68 2.01 -16.38
C THR A 120 9.20 3.21 -15.59
N GLU A 121 7.91 3.24 -15.27
CA GLU A 121 7.36 4.21 -14.34
C GLU A 121 7.92 3.93 -12.93
N PHE A 122 9.07 4.53 -12.59
CA PHE A 122 9.73 4.35 -11.28
C PHE A 122 8.83 4.72 -10.11
N PHE A 123 7.84 5.57 -10.35
CA PHE A 123 6.77 5.86 -9.42
C PHE A 123 5.96 4.62 -9.02
N LEU A 124 5.70 3.68 -9.94
CA LEU A 124 5.05 2.40 -9.62
C LEU A 124 6.06 1.42 -9.03
N PHE A 125 7.29 1.40 -9.54
CA PHE A 125 8.30 0.43 -9.11
C PHE A 125 8.71 0.59 -7.63
N LYS A 126 8.68 1.81 -7.08
CA LYS A 126 8.95 2.07 -5.66
C LYS A 126 8.00 1.30 -4.73
N ASP A 127 6.79 0.98 -5.19
CA ASP A 127 5.76 0.31 -4.39
C ASP A 127 6.15 -1.13 -4.05
N LEU A 128 7.12 -1.71 -4.74
CA LEU A 128 7.71 -3.00 -4.38
C LEU A 128 8.37 -2.96 -2.98
N ALA A 129 9.02 -1.85 -2.64
CA ALA A 129 9.62 -1.67 -1.32
C ALA A 129 8.54 -1.56 -0.23
N PHE A 130 7.47 -0.79 -0.50
CA PHE A 130 6.37 -0.62 0.44
C PHE A 130 5.53 -1.90 0.61
N LEU A 131 5.41 -2.72 -0.44
CA LEU A 131 4.84 -4.06 -0.36
C LEU A 131 5.61 -4.92 0.65
N GLY A 132 6.94 -4.98 0.53
CA GLY A 132 7.78 -5.71 1.49
C GLY A 132 7.62 -5.24 2.94
N ILE A 133 7.56 -3.91 3.14
CA ILE A 133 7.31 -3.33 4.47
C ILE A 133 5.92 -3.71 4.99
N SER A 134 4.88 -3.61 4.16
CA SER A 134 3.49 -3.91 4.56
C SER A 134 3.30 -5.36 4.99
N LEU A 135 3.94 -6.32 4.30
CA LEU A 135 3.98 -7.72 4.68
C LEU A 135 4.68 -7.92 6.03
N SER A 136 5.83 -7.25 6.23
CA SER A 136 6.54 -7.30 7.52
C SER A 136 5.69 -6.75 8.68
N ILE A 137 4.90 -5.70 8.45
CA ILE A 137 3.95 -5.17 9.44
C ILE A 137 2.89 -6.21 9.79
N ALA A 138 2.29 -6.88 8.79
CA ALA A 138 1.30 -7.91 9.01
C ALA A 138 1.88 -9.08 9.83
N GLU A 139 3.04 -9.60 9.44
CA GLU A 139 3.71 -10.71 10.13
C GLU A 139 4.04 -10.37 11.60
N ARG A 140 4.61 -9.19 11.84
CA ARG A 140 4.95 -8.74 13.21
C ARG A 140 3.72 -8.55 14.07
N SER A 141 2.66 -7.99 13.48
CA SER A 141 1.38 -7.81 14.16
C SER A 141 0.75 -9.16 14.52
N ARG A 142 0.82 -10.14 13.63
CA ARG A 142 0.39 -11.52 13.89
C ARG A 142 1.16 -12.17 15.03
N ALA A 143 2.49 -12.04 15.04
CA ALA A 143 3.32 -12.56 16.12
C ALA A 143 2.98 -11.92 17.47
N ALA A 144 2.73 -10.60 17.50
CA ALA A 144 2.32 -9.89 18.71
C ALA A 144 0.94 -10.34 19.24
N MET A 145 -0.02 -10.62 18.35
CA MET A 145 -1.33 -11.17 18.75
C MET A 145 -1.20 -12.57 19.37
N GLN A 146 -0.36 -13.44 18.80
CA GLN A 146 -0.11 -14.78 19.32
C GLN A 146 0.55 -14.75 20.70
N ALA A 147 1.52 -13.86 20.91
CA ALA A 147 2.18 -13.70 22.20
C ALA A 147 1.21 -13.25 23.30
N SER A 148 0.36 -12.25 23.02
CA SER A 148 -0.64 -11.78 24.00
C SER A 148 -1.70 -12.83 24.32
N THR A 149 -2.04 -13.69 23.36
CA THR A 149 -3.00 -14.79 23.57
C THR A 149 -2.39 -15.88 24.46
N ALA A 150 -1.12 -16.23 24.24
CA ALA A 150 -0.41 -17.20 25.06
C ALA A 150 -0.23 -16.74 26.51
N GLU A 151 0.06 -15.46 26.73
CA GLU A 151 0.17 -14.87 28.08
C GLU A 151 -1.15 -14.95 28.86
N LYS A 152 -2.29 -14.70 28.20
CA LYS A 152 -3.61 -14.80 28.85
C LYS A 152 -4.06 -16.23 29.15
N ALA A 153 -3.42 -17.22 28.52
CA ALA A 153 -3.75 -18.64 28.67
C ALA A 153 -2.87 -19.35 29.71
N SER A 154 -1.84 -18.67 30.25
CA SER A 154 -0.97 -19.14 31.32
C SER A 154 -1.42 -18.61 32.69
#